data_AF-A0A965R6C9-F1
#
_entry.id   AF-A0A965R6C9-F1
#
_cell.length_a   1.000
_cell.length_b   1.000
_cell.length_c   1.000
_cell.angle_alpha   90.00
_cell.angle_beta   90.00
_cell.angle_gamma   90.00
#
_symmetry.space_group_name_H-M   'P 1'
#
loop_
_entity.id
_entity.type
_entity.pdbx_description
1 polymer ?
#
loop_
_entity_poly.entity_id
_entity_poly.type
_entity_poly.pdbx_seq_one_letter_code
_entity_poly.pdbx_strand_id
1 'polypeptide(L)'
;MTTYLLAGGGTAGHVNPMLAIAQRLRRDEPSCTIHMLGTAEGLESRLVPEAGFELLTIAKVPFPRRLNRDALRFLSRWRAAVAQVRHVLVQRQVDVVIGVGGYAAAPAYAAAHRERVPFAIHEANARPGLANRLGARWTRFVGIAIPGTAIQHGTLVGMPLRPEFEHVVTSAQKREARQSFGLQPDLPTLVITGGSLGSARLNETTTAVASEFGRAGVQILHITGRGRSVSITSGSVDTGDATSNAGDATSNSVEGGYRVLEYCDRMR
;
A
#
# COMPACT_ATOMS: atom_id res chain seq x y z
N MET A 1 24.76 -13.86 -9.06
CA MET A 1 23.96 -12.66 -9.35
C MET A 1 22.57 -13.15 -9.66
N THR A 2 21.62 -12.93 -8.76
CA THR A 2 20.26 -13.43 -8.93
C THR A 2 19.40 -12.37 -9.60
N THR A 3 18.59 -12.79 -10.58
CA THR A 3 17.57 -11.96 -11.21
C THR A 3 16.20 -12.31 -10.65
N TYR A 4 15.59 -11.34 -9.97
CA TYR A 4 14.27 -11.47 -9.36
C TYR A 4 13.19 -10.81 -10.23
N LEU A 5 12.04 -11.48 -10.34
CA LEU A 5 10.81 -10.87 -10.85
C LEU A 5 9.79 -10.79 -9.71
N LEU A 6 9.47 -9.57 -9.29
CA LEU A 6 8.44 -9.33 -8.27
C LEU A 6 7.11 -9.01 -8.94
N ALA A 7 6.09 -9.83 -8.68
CA ALA A 7 4.77 -9.71 -9.31
C ALA A 7 3.70 -9.28 -8.30
N GLY A 8 3.06 -8.15 -8.57
CA GLY A 8 2.09 -7.54 -7.68
C GLY A 8 1.27 -6.47 -8.36
N GLY A 9 0.37 -5.82 -7.63
CA GLY A 9 -0.25 -4.58 -8.13
C GLY A 9 -1.76 -4.48 -7.95
N GLY A 10 -2.30 -3.39 -8.47
CA GLY A 10 -3.70 -3.01 -8.41
C GLY A 10 -4.10 -2.19 -7.18
N THR A 11 -3.49 -2.43 -6.02
CA THR A 11 -3.76 -1.64 -4.79
C THR A 11 -2.50 -1.40 -3.98
N ALA A 12 -2.51 -0.37 -3.12
CA ALA A 12 -1.39 -0.05 -2.22
C ALA A 12 -1.03 -1.21 -1.29
N GLY A 13 -2.01 -2.04 -0.89
CA GLY A 13 -1.81 -3.21 -0.03
C GLY A 13 -0.99 -4.33 -0.66
N HIS A 14 -0.80 -4.34 -1.98
CA HIS A 14 0.11 -5.25 -2.66
C HIS A 14 1.40 -4.55 -3.09
N VAL A 15 1.29 -3.31 -3.60
CA VAL A 15 2.47 -2.56 -4.11
C VAL A 15 3.47 -2.24 -3.00
N ASN A 16 3.01 -1.83 -1.81
CA ASN A 16 3.92 -1.47 -0.72
C ASN A 16 4.74 -2.66 -0.21
N PRO A 17 4.14 -3.84 0.10
CA PRO A 17 4.93 -5.03 0.45
C PRO A 17 5.90 -5.46 -0.65
N MET A 18 5.50 -5.37 -1.93
CA MET A 18 6.38 -5.69 -3.06
C MET A 18 7.62 -4.80 -3.08
N LEU A 19 7.45 -3.49 -2.89
CA LEU A 19 8.56 -2.53 -2.82
C LEU A 19 9.46 -2.79 -1.61
N ALA A 20 8.87 -3.09 -0.44
CA ALA A 20 9.63 -3.41 0.75
C ALA A 20 10.51 -4.66 0.54
N ILE A 21 9.97 -5.72 -0.07
CA ILE A 21 10.73 -6.93 -0.43
C ILE A 21 11.88 -6.58 -1.37
N ALA A 22 11.63 -5.82 -2.44
CA ALA A 22 12.68 -5.46 -3.40
C ALA A 22 13.78 -4.59 -2.79
N GLN A 23 13.42 -3.63 -1.95
CA GLN A 23 14.41 -2.81 -1.23
C GLN A 23 15.26 -3.66 -0.30
N ARG A 24 14.66 -4.63 0.38
CA ARG A 24 15.39 -5.58 1.23
C ARG A 24 16.33 -6.46 0.42
N LEU A 25 15.87 -7.03 -0.70
CA LEU A 25 16.71 -7.83 -1.60
C LEU A 25 17.89 -7.03 -2.14
N ARG A 26 17.66 -5.79 -2.60
CA ARG A 26 18.75 -4.91 -3.08
C ARG A 26 19.76 -4.56 -1.98
N ARG A 27 19.32 -4.49 -0.72
CA ARG A 27 20.21 -4.26 0.43
C ARG A 27 21.04 -5.51 0.76
N ASP A 28 20.40 -6.67 0.78
CA ASP A 28 21.04 -7.94 1.17
C ASP A 28 21.94 -8.50 0.04
N GLU A 29 21.55 -8.33 -1.23
CA GLU A 29 22.30 -8.72 -2.42
C GLU A 29 22.44 -7.52 -3.39
N PRO A 30 23.41 -6.61 -3.19
CA PRO A 30 23.54 -5.40 -4.02
C PRO A 30 23.77 -5.63 -5.51
N SER A 31 24.26 -6.82 -5.89
CA SER A 31 24.47 -7.20 -7.28
C SER A 31 23.22 -7.76 -7.97
N CYS A 32 22.13 -8.02 -7.23
CA CYS A 32 20.93 -8.59 -7.84
C CYS A 32 20.27 -7.64 -8.86
N THR A 33 19.60 -8.24 -9.85
CA THR A 33 18.74 -7.51 -10.77
C THR A 33 17.29 -7.69 -10.34
N ILE A 34 16.53 -6.61 -10.23
CA ILE A 34 15.13 -6.66 -9.81
C ILE A 34 14.24 -6.04 -10.90
N HIS A 35 13.33 -6.85 -11.42
CA HIS A 35 12.24 -6.41 -12.28
C HIS A 35 10.92 -6.50 -11.53
N MET A 36 10.07 -5.50 -11.71
CA MET A 36 8.70 -5.50 -11.17
C MET A 36 7.72 -5.80 -12.27
N LEU A 37 6.69 -6.59 -11.98
CA LEU A 37 5.62 -6.94 -12.90
C LEU A 37 4.28 -6.46 -12.33
N GLY A 38 3.60 -5.61 -13.10
CA GLY A 38 2.30 -5.04 -12.73
C GLY A 38 1.44 -4.69 -13.94
N THR A 39 0.41 -3.86 -13.76
CA THR A 39 -0.40 -3.33 -14.87
C THR A 39 -0.12 -1.84 -15.09
N ALA A 40 -0.40 -1.34 -16.29
CA ALA A 40 -0.16 0.07 -16.62
C ALA A 40 -1.11 1.02 -15.86
N GLU A 41 -2.28 0.53 -15.44
CA GLU A 41 -3.34 1.33 -14.84
C GLU A 41 -3.34 1.32 -13.29
N GLY A 42 -2.48 0.52 -12.66
CA GLY A 42 -2.43 0.38 -11.21
C GLY A 42 -1.51 1.38 -10.53
N LEU A 43 -1.54 1.44 -9.19
CA LEU A 43 -0.66 2.31 -8.40
C LEU A 43 0.83 2.02 -8.63
N GLU A 44 1.16 0.79 -9.03
CA GLU A 44 2.49 0.38 -9.43
C GLU A 44 3.11 1.24 -10.53
N SER A 45 2.32 1.75 -11.49
CA SER A 45 2.83 2.53 -12.64
C SER A 45 3.53 3.82 -12.22
N ARG A 46 3.17 4.33 -11.05
CA ARG A 46 3.79 5.49 -10.42
C ARG A 46 4.83 5.09 -9.38
N LEU A 47 4.44 4.24 -8.42
CA LEU A 47 5.27 3.96 -7.23
C LEU A 47 6.53 3.14 -7.53
N VAL A 48 6.49 2.25 -8.55
CA VAL A 48 7.63 1.40 -8.89
C VAL A 48 8.77 2.22 -9.52
N PRO A 49 8.52 3.04 -10.56
CA PRO A 49 9.56 3.92 -11.10
C PRO A 49 10.07 4.95 -10.07
N GLU A 50 9.19 5.53 -9.25
CA GLU A 50 9.59 6.45 -8.17
C GLU A 50 10.55 5.80 -7.16
N ALA A 51 10.43 4.48 -6.92
CA ALA A 51 11.34 3.73 -6.05
C ALA A 51 12.64 3.27 -6.75
N GLY A 52 12.82 3.61 -8.03
CA GLY A 52 14.01 3.30 -8.81
C GLY A 52 14.06 1.84 -9.30
N PHE A 53 12.91 1.22 -9.55
CA PHE A 53 12.82 -0.12 -10.13
C PHE A 53 12.17 -0.09 -11.52
N GLU A 54 12.57 -1.01 -12.40
CA GLU A 54 11.94 -1.16 -13.72
C GLU A 54 10.57 -1.83 -13.57
N LEU A 55 9.53 -1.18 -14.12
CA LEU A 55 8.19 -1.76 -14.22
C LEU A 55 7.97 -2.39 -15.60
N LEU A 56 7.81 -3.71 -15.62
CA LEU A 56 7.29 -4.47 -16.74
C LEU A 56 5.77 -4.56 -16.60
N THR A 57 5.05 -4.27 -17.69
CA THR A 57 3.58 -4.22 -17.67
C THR A 57 2.97 -5.38 -18.44
N ILE A 58 1.87 -5.91 -17.89
CA ILE A 58 0.97 -6.84 -18.58
C ILE A 58 -0.44 -6.27 -18.60
N ALA A 59 -1.24 -6.73 -19.55
CA ALA A 59 -2.66 -6.38 -19.58
C ALA A 59 -3.36 -6.86 -18.30
N LYS A 60 -4.23 -6.01 -17.74
CA LYS A 60 -5.06 -6.40 -16.60
C LYS A 60 -6.06 -7.47 -17.02
N VAL A 61 -5.97 -8.65 -16.40
CA VAL A 61 -6.88 -9.78 -16.65
C VAL A 61 -7.71 -10.09 -15.40
N PRO A 62 -8.87 -9.43 -15.21
CA PRO A 62 -9.72 -9.70 -14.06
C PRO A 62 -10.40 -11.06 -14.15
N PHE A 63 -10.42 -11.82 -13.05
CA PHE A 63 -11.14 -13.09 -12.99
C PHE A 63 -12.64 -12.86 -13.22
N PRO A 64 -13.28 -13.62 -14.13
CA PRO A 64 -14.69 -13.50 -14.41
C PRO A 64 -15.51 -13.95 -13.19
N ARG A 65 -16.55 -13.19 -12.84
CA ARG A 65 -17.45 -13.52 -11.72
C ARG A 65 -18.58 -14.47 -12.11
N ARG A 66 -18.82 -14.66 -13.42
CA ARG A 66 -19.88 -15.52 -13.99
C ARG A 66 -19.35 -16.22 -15.24
N LEU A 67 -19.85 -17.42 -15.53
CA LEU A 67 -19.55 -18.18 -16.75
C LEU A 67 -20.38 -17.61 -17.91
N ASN A 68 -19.87 -16.56 -18.56
CA ASN A 68 -20.50 -15.90 -19.70
C ASN A 68 -19.49 -15.70 -20.86
N ARG A 69 -19.88 -14.97 -21.92
CA ARG A 69 -18.96 -14.63 -23.04
C ARG A 69 -17.67 -13.92 -22.58
N ASP A 70 -17.71 -13.20 -21.46
CA ASP A 70 -16.51 -12.56 -20.89
C ASP A 70 -15.53 -13.58 -20.31
N ALA A 71 -16.01 -14.73 -19.84
CA ALA A 71 -15.16 -15.83 -19.39
C ALA A 71 -14.36 -16.49 -20.55
N LEU A 72 -14.94 -16.55 -21.75
CA LEU A 72 -14.21 -17.00 -22.95
C LEU A 72 -13.10 -16.02 -23.35
N ARG A 73 -13.39 -14.72 -23.32
CA ARG A 73 -12.38 -13.66 -23.56
C ARG A 73 -11.32 -13.62 -22.47
N PHE A 74 -11.68 -13.96 -21.23
CA PHE A 74 -10.73 -14.09 -20.14
C PHE A 74 -9.68 -15.16 -20.45
N LEU A 75 -10.06 -16.31 -20.99
CA LEU A 75 -9.11 -17.40 -21.26
C LEU A 75 -8.06 -17.01 -22.31
N SER A 76 -8.45 -16.31 -23.37
CA SER A 76 -7.49 -15.83 -24.38
C SER A 76 -6.56 -14.76 -23.82
N ARG A 77 -7.11 -13.78 -23.08
CA ARG A 77 -6.31 -12.73 -22.40
C ARG A 77 -5.36 -13.30 -21.36
N TRP A 78 -5.82 -14.28 -20.58
CA TRP A 78 -5.01 -15.00 -19.60
C TRP A 78 -3.85 -15.72 -20.28
N ARG A 79 -4.11 -16.48 -21.36
CA ARG A 79 -3.05 -17.17 -22.12
C ARG A 79 -2.03 -16.20 -22.69
N ALA A 80 -2.49 -15.07 -23.22
CA ALA A 80 -1.61 -14.02 -23.73
C ALA A 80 -0.74 -13.41 -22.61
N ALA A 81 -1.33 -13.09 -21.46
CA ALA A 81 -0.60 -12.58 -20.31
C ALA A 81 0.45 -13.58 -19.81
N VAL A 82 0.10 -14.87 -19.69
CA VAL A 82 1.06 -15.91 -19.31
C VAL A 82 2.17 -16.05 -20.35
N ALA A 83 1.86 -16.03 -21.65
CA ALA A 83 2.87 -16.10 -22.70
C ALA A 83 3.83 -14.89 -22.66
N GLN A 84 3.31 -13.69 -22.42
CA GLN A 84 4.13 -12.49 -22.25
C GLN A 84 5.06 -12.62 -21.04
N VAL A 85 4.56 -13.08 -19.88
CA VAL A 85 5.42 -13.27 -18.71
C VAL A 85 6.46 -14.36 -18.95
N ARG A 86 6.13 -15.48 -19.62
CA ARG A 86 7.12 -16.49 -20.00
C ARG A 86 8.24 -15.91 -20.84
N HIS A 87 7.91 -15.05 -21.81
CA HIS A 87 8.90 -14.36 -22.62
C HIS A 87 9.82 -13.49 -21.76
N VAL A 88 9.26 -12.74 -20.80
CA VAL A 88 10.04 -11.95 -19.83
C VAL A 88 10.97 -12.85 -19.00
N LEU A 89 10.48 -13.96 -18.45
CA LEU A 89 11.29 -14.88 -17.64
C LEU A 89 12.52 -15.37 -18.41
N VAL A 90 12.34 -15.75 -19.67
CA VAL A 90 13.43 -16.24 -20.53
C VAL A 90 14.37 -15.10 -20.94
N GLN A 91 13.85 -13.98 -21.44
CA GLN A 91 14.67 -12.88 -21.95
C GLN A 91 15.48 -12.19 -20.85
N ARG A 92 14.91 -12.04 -19.66
CA ARG A 92 15.59 -11.43 -18.51
C ARG A 92 16.39 -12.44 -17.69
N GLN A 93 16.36 -13.72 -18.07
CA GLN A 93 17.00 -14.82 -17.31
C GLN A 93 16.60 -14.79 -15.83
N VAL A 94 15.29 -14.73 -15.56
CA VAL A 94 14.77 -14.66 -14.19
C VAL A 94 15.04 -15.97 -13.46
N ASP A 95 15.72 -15.88 -12.33
CA ASP A 95 16.05 -17.01 -11.47
C ASP A 95 14.94 -17.33 -10.46
N VAL A 96 14.25 -16.30 -9.95
CA VAL A 96 13.21 -16.45 -8.92
C VAL A 96 12.08 -15.46 -9.14
N VAL A 97 10.83 -15.93 -8.99
CA VAL A 97 9.64 -15.06 -8.95
C VAL A 97 9.15 -14.91 -7.51
N ILE A 98 8.81 -13.69 -7.10
CA ILE A 98 8.14 -13.44 -5.81
C ILE A 98 6.82 -12.74 -6.10
N GLY A 99 5.70 -13.34 -5.71
CA GLY A 99 4.41 -12.70 -5.87
C GLY A 99 3.76 -12.31 -4.56
N VAL A 100 3.11 -11.15 -4.56
CA VAL A 100 2.42 -10.60 -3.38
C VAL A 100 0.90 -10.60 -3.53
N GLY A 101 0.37 -11.12 -4.63
CA GLY A 101 -1.05 -11.06 -5.00
C GLY A 101 -1.36 -10.00 -6.06
N GLY A 102 -2.63 -9.66 -6.26
CA GLY A 102 -3.06 -8.76 -7.33
C GLY A 102 -3.15 -9.42 -8.72
N TYR A 103 -3.40 -8.60 -9.75
CA TYR A 103 -3.71 -9.08 -11.10
C TYR A 103 -2.50 -9.68 -11.83
N ALA A 104 -1.28 -9.19 -11.56
CA ALA A 104 -0.06 -9.65 -12.22
C ALA A 104 0.54 -10.93 -11.62
N ALA A 105 0.25 -11.22 -10.35
CA ALA A 105 0.81 -12.37 -9.65
C ALA A 105 0.36 -13.70 -10.25
N ALA A 106 -0.92 -13.86 -10.58
CA ALA A 106 -1.43 -15.15 -11.05
C ALA A 106 -0.83 -15.57 -12.42
N PRO A 107 -0.74 -14.69 -13.44
CA PRO A 107 -0.02 -15.01 -14.66
C PRO A 107 1.47 -15.31 -14.43
N ALA A 108 2.11 -14.60 -13.48
CA ALA A 108 3.50 -14.83 -13.13
C ALA A 108 3.72 -16.21 -12.52
N TYR A 109 2.89 -16.64 -11.57
CA TYR A 109 2.96 -18.00 -11.00
C TYR A 109 2.78 -19.07 -12.07
N ALA A 110 1.81 -18.88 -12.98
CA ALA A 110 1.56 -19.83 -14.06
C ALA A 110 2.72 -19.89 -15.06
N ALA A 111 3.35 -18.76 -15.37
CA ALA A 111 4.55 -18.70 -16.22
C ALA A 111 5.75 -19.36 -15.53
N ALA A 112 6.02 -19.01 -14.27
CA ALA A 112 7.13 -19.56 -13.48
C ALA A 112 7.03 -21.08 -13.35
N HIS A 113 5.83 -21.59 -13.02
CA HIS A 113 5.58 -23.03 -12.93
C HIS A 113 5.84 -23.76 -14.26
N ARG A 114 5.49 -23.17 -15.41
CA ARG A 114 5.70 -23.75 -16.74
C ARG A 114 7.17 -23.74 -17.16
N GLU A 115 7.89 -22.65 -16.85
CA GLU A 115 9.32 -22.52 -17.13
C GLU A 115 10.20 -23.21 -16.07
N ARG A 116 9.60 -23.82 -15.04
CA ARG A 116 10.30 -24.41 -13.89
C ARG A 116 11.18 -23.40 -13.14
N VAL A 117 10.82 -22.12 -13.18
CA VAL A 117 11.44 -21.07 -12.37
C VAL A 117 10.83 -21.16 -10.96
N PRO A 118 11.65 -21.29 -9.91
CA PRO A 118 11.14 -21.33 -8.54
C PRO A 118 10.44 -20.02 -8.18
N PHE A 119 9.40 -20.11 -7.36
CA PHE A 119 8.69 -18.91 -6.92
C PHE A 119 8.17 -19.00 -5.50
N ALA A 120 8.11 -17.85 -4.85
CA ALA A 120 7.58 -17.65 -3.52
C ALA A 120 6.35 -16.74 -3.54
N ILE A 121 5.47 -16.93 -2.56
CA ILE A 121 4.25 -16.14 -2.39
C ILE A 121 4.29 -15.44 -1.04
N HIS A 122 3.88 -14.18 -1.00
CA HIS A 122 3.52 -13.49 0.23
C HIS A 122 2.02 -13.14 0.21
N GLU A 123 1.30 -13.51 1.27
CA GLU A 123 -0.10 -13.13 1.47
C GLU A 123 -0.23 -12.14 2.63
N ALA A 124 -0.54 -10.90 2.26
CA ALA A 124 -0.72 -9.77 3.15
C ALA A 124 -2.06 -9.81 3.91
N ASN A 125 -3.08 -10.47 3.36
CA ASN A 125 -4.45 -10.39 3.86
C ASN A 125 -4.81 -11.60 4.75
N ALA A 126 -5.79 -11.39 5.64
CA ALA A 126 -6.35 -12.47 6.46
C ALA A 126 -7.13 -13.50 5.61
N ARG A 127 -7.77 -13.01 4.55
CA ARG A 127 -8.44 -13.83 3.53
C ARG A 127 -7.58 -13.86 2.28
N PRO A 128 -7.00 -15.02 1.93
CA PRO A 128 -6.13 -15.13 0.78
C PRO A 128 -6.78 -14.71 -0.55
N GLY A 129 -6.05 -13.95 -1.35
CA GLY A 129 -6.46 -13.60 -2.70
C GLY A 129 -6.53 -14.82 -3.60
N LEU A 130 -7.40 -14.80 -4.62
CA LEU A 130 -7.53 -15.91 -5.58
C LEU A 130 -6.21 -16.24 -6.28
N ALA A 131 -5.41 -15.22 -6.61
CA ALA A 131 -4.10 -15.39 -7.23
C ALA A 131 -3.16 -16.22 -6.36
N ASN A 132 -3.01 -15.84 -5.09
CA ASN A 132 -2.14 -16.52 -4.13
C ASN A 132 -2.66 -17.92 -3.78
N ARG A 133 -3.98 -18.08 -3.63
CA ARG A 133 -4.59 -19.41 -3.45
C ARG A 133 -4.30 -20.37 -4.60
N LEU A 134 -4.34 -19.87 -5.83
CA LEU A 134 -4.00 -20.67 -7.00
C LEU A 134 -2.50 -21.01 -7.02
N GLY A 135 -1.64 -19.99 -6.83
CA GLY A 135 -0.19 -20.17 -6.84
C GLY A 135 0.31 -21.12 -5.74
N ALA A 136 -0.31 -21.11 -4.56
CA ALA A 136 0.06 -21.97 -3.44
C ALA A 136 -0.12 -23.48 -3.73
N ARG A 137 -0.82 -23.84 -4.81
CA ARG A 137 -0.91 -25.24 -5.28
C ARG A 137 0.34 -25.69 -6.05
N TRP A 138 1.18 -24.74 -6.47
CA TRP A 138 2.32 -24.97 -7.35
C TRP A 138 3.67 -24.63 -6.69
N THR A 139 3.67 -24.11 -5.46
CA THR A 139 4.86 -23.86 -4.65
C THR A 139 4.65 -24.22 -3.19
N ARG A 140 5.72 -24.56 -2.49
CA ARG A 140 5.75 -24.76 -1.03
C ARG A 140 6.20 -23.51 -0.27
N PHE A 141 6.69 -22.49 -0.97
CA PHE A 141 7.23 -21.28 -0.36
C PHE A 141 6.14 -20.21 -0.25
N VAL A 142 5.37 -20.26 0.84
CA VAL A 142 4.25 -19.35 1.07
C VAL A 142 4.41 -18.66 2.43
N GLY A 143 4.71 -17.38 2.42
CA GLY A 143 4.72 -16.52 3.61
C GLY A 143 3.35 -15.88 3.84
N ILE A 144 2.89 -15.85 5.09
CA ILE A 144 1.67 -15.15 5.50
C ILE A 144 2.00 -14.04 6.50
N ALA A 145 1.28 -12.92 6.40
CA ALA A 145 1.42 -11.82 7.36
C ALA A 145 0.56 -12.00 8.62
N ILE A 146 -0.59 -12.68 8.49
CA ILE A 146 -1.60 -12.78 9.55
C ILE A 146 -1.70 -14.23 10.04
N PRO A 147 -1.61 -14.49 11.36
CA PRO A 147 -1.82 -15.82 11.90
C PRO A 147 -3.21 -16.38 11.54
N GLY A 148 -3.27 -17.66 11.18
CA GLY A 148 -4.53 -18.33 10.84
C GLY A 148 -5.06 -18.06 9.42
N THR A 149 -4.32 -17.37 8.57
CA THR A 149 -4.66 -17.21 7.14
C THR A 149 -4.76 -18.58 6.45
N ALA A 150 -5.96 -18.91 5.95
CA ALA A 150 -6.28 -20.22 5.38
C ALA A 150 -5.73 -20.41 3.94
N ILE A 151 -4.41 -20.57 3.82
CA ILE A 151 -3.69 -20.85 2.56
C ILE A 151 -2.78 -22.07 2.71
N GLN A 152 -2.59 -22.82 1.63
CA GLN A 152 -1.69 -23.99 1.65
C GLN A 152 -0.24 -23.55 1.86
N HIS A 153 0.50 -24.34 2.63
CA HIS A 153 1.94 -24.14 2.92
C HIS A 153 2.27 -22.81 3.62
N GLY A 154 1.27 -22.12 4.19
CA GLY A 154 1.46 -20.83 4.84
C GLY A 154 2.37 -20.91 6.06
N THR A 155 3.46 -20.15 6.04
CA THR A 155 4.39 -19.95 7.14
C THR A 155 4.30 -18.49 7.60
N LEU A 156 4.12 -18.25 8.89
CA LEU A 156 4.02 -16.89 9.42
C LEU A 156 5.37 -16.17 9.29
N VAL A 157 5.42 -15.12 8.47
CA VAL A 157 6.61 -14.28 8.24
C VAL A 157 6.36 -12.79 8.53
N GLY A 158 5.12 -12.42 8.82
CA GLY A 158 4.73 -11.04 9.07
C GLY A 158 4.55 -10.21 7.80
N MET A 159 4.31 -8.92 7.97
CA MET A 159 4.15 -7.96 6.88
C MET A 159 5.51 -7.36 6.50
N PRO A 160 5.93 -7.40 5.23
CA PRO A 160 7.04 -6.62 4.74
C PRO A 160 6.70 -5.14 4.89
N LEU A 161 7.43 -4.46 5.77
CA LEU A 161 7.32 -3.03 5.99
C LEU A 161 8.50 -2.31 5.36
N ARG A 162 8.31 -1.02 5.10
CA ARG A 162 9.38 -0.17 4.58
C ARG A 162 10.46 0.02 5.65
N PRO A 163 11.73 0.27 5.27
CA PRO A 163 12.83 0.41 6.21
C PRO A 163 12.62 1.47 7.30
N GLU A 164 11.82 2.49 7.03
CA GLU A 164 11.50 3.55 7.99
C GLU A 164 10.75 3.02 9.23
N PHE A 165 10.09 1.86 9.11
CA PHE A 165 9.40 1.18 10.20
C PHE A 165 10.27 0.13 10.93
N GLU A 166 11.54 -0.06 10.54
CA GLU A 166 12.44 -1.02 11.22
C GLU A 166 12.87 -0.52 12.62
N HIS A 167 12.80 0.79 12.87
CA HIS A 167 13.34 1.40 14.09
C HIS A 167 12.24 1.71 15.11
N VAL A 168 12.51 1.42 16.37
CA VAL A 168 11.63 1.81 17.48
C VAL A 168 11.70 3.32 17.67
N VAL A 169 10.55 3.98 17.57
CA VAL A 169 10.45 5.43 17.76
C VAL A 169 10.66 5.79 19.23
N THR A 170 11.67 6.60 19.51
CA THR A 170 11.99 7.10 20.86
C THR A 170 10.97 8.13 21.35
N SER A 171 10.91 8.35 22.66
CA SER A 171 10.07 9.41 23.23
C SER A 171 10.43 10.80 22.70
N ALA A 172 11.71 11.08 22.44
CA ALA A 172 12.16 12.33 21.85
C ALA A 172 11.59 12.55 20.44
N GLN A 173 11.69 11.53 19.57
CA GLN A 173 11.12 11.58 18.21
C GLN A 173 9.60 11.74 18.21
N LYS A 174 8.88 11.13 19.17
CA LYS A 174 7.43 11.34 19.32
C LYS A 174 7.10 12.79 19.67
N ARG A 175 7.88 13.43 20.56
CA ARG A 175 7.69 14.85 20.93
C ARG A 175 7.97 15.77 19.75
N GLU A 176 9.07 15.53 19.03
CA GLU A 176 9.45 16.28 17.83
C GLU A 176 8.37 16.17 16.74
N ALA A 177 7.85 14.96 16.48
CA ALA A 177 6.77 14.76 15.50
C ALA A 177 5.50 15.54 15.87
N ARG A 178 5.11 15.57 17.16
CA ARG A 178 3.99 16.41 17.59
C ARG A 178 4.26 17.88 17.32
N GLN A 179 5.44 18.38 17.69
CA GLN A 179 5.83 19.77 17.43
C GLN A 179 5.80 20.12 15.95
N SER A 180 6.26 19.22 15.06
CA SER A 180 6.23 19.45 13.61
C SER A 180 4.81 19.56 13.04
N PHE A 181 3.81 18.99 13.71
CA PHE A 181 2.40 19.15 13.37
C PHE A 181 1.72 20.32 14.12
N GLY A 182 2.49 21.15 14.84
CA GLY A 182 1.97 22.23 15.66
C GLY A 182 1.12 21.74 16.84
N LEU A 183 1.41 20.55 17.34
CA LEU A 183 0.78 19.89 18.49
C LEU A 183 1.67 20.03 19.74
N GLN A 184 1.05 19.92 20.92
CA GLN A 184 1.76 19.99 22.20
C GLN A 184 2.56 18.68 22.42
N PRO A 185 3.86 18.73 22.74
CA PRO A 185 4.72 17.55 22.77
C PRO A 185 4.33 16.53 23.85
N ASP A 186 3.78 17.01 24.96
CA ASP A 186 3.55 16.22 26.18
C ASP A 186 2.07 15.80 26.37
N LEU A 187 1.17 16.24 25.47
CA LEU A 187 -0.23 15.82 25.48
C LEU A 187 -0.46 14.54 24.65
N PRO A 188 -1.36 13.64 25.09
CA PRO A 188 -1.77 12.48 24.30
C PRO A 188 -2.41 12.92 22.98
N THR A 189 -1.97 12.33 21.87
CA THR A 189 -2.44 12.65 20.52
C THR A 189 -3.26 11.50 19.96
N LEU A 190 -4.49 11.78 19.56
CA LEU A 190 -5.34 10.85 18.80
C LEU A 190 -5.17 11.13 17.29
N VAL A 191 -4.66 10.16 16.55
CA VAL A 191 -4.57 10.24 15.08
C VAL A 191 -5.81 9.58 14.48
N ILE A 192 -6.55 10.31 13.67
CA ILE A 192 -7.76 9.82 13.00
C ILE A 192 -7.53 9.86 11.51
N THR A 193 -7.73 8.73 10.83
CA THR A 193 -7.59 8.65 9.37
C THR A 193 -8.60 7.71 8.76
N GLY A 194 -9.19 8.12 7.63
CA GLY A 194 -10.01 7.26 6.77
C GLY A 194 -9.22 6.60 5.63
N GLY A 195 -7.89 6.67 5.63
CA GLY A 195 -7.05 6.26 4.51
C GLY A 195 -7.00 7.29 3.39
N SER A 196 -6.44 6.91 2.23
CA SER A 196 -6.12 7.85 1.14
C SER A 196 -7.30 8.57 0.50
N LEU A 197 -8.45 7.90 0.43
CA LEU A 197 -9.70 8.49 -0.06
C LEU A 197 -10.54 9.13 1.06
N GLY A 198 -10.13 8.96 2.33
CA GLY A 198 -10.85 9.45 3.50
C GLY A 198 -12.18 8.73 3.78
N SER A 199 -12.85 9.11 4.88
CA SER A 199 -14.20 8.61 5.22
C SER A 199 -15.09 9.77 5.71
N ALA A 200 -16.16 10.09 4.96
CA ALA A 200 -17.03 11.23 5.28
C ALA A 200 -17.67 11.06 6.66
N ARG A 201 -18.16 9.85 6.98
CA ARG A 201 -18.70 9.52 8.30
C ARG A 201 -17.67 9.69 9.41
N LEU A 202 -16.42 9.26 9.20
CA LEU A 202 -15.36 9.50 10.20
C LEU A 202 -15.08 10.98 10.34
N ASN A 203 -15.04 11.71 9.23
CA ASN A 203 -14.72 13.13 9.23
C ASN A 203 -15.77 13.97 9.98
N GLU A 204 -17.05 13.72 9.72
CA GLU A 204 -18.19 14.33 10.41
C GLU A 204 -18.21 13.99 11.89
N THR A 205 -18.11 12.71 12.23
CA THR A 205 -18.13 12.23 13.62
C THR A 205 -16.99 12.85 14.42
N THR A 206 -15.79 12.87 13.85
CA THR A 206 -14.59 13.43 14.49
C THR A 206 -14.76 14.92 14.80
N THR A 207 -15.33 15.67 13.86
CA THR A 207 -15.56 17.11 14.03
C THR A 207 -16.60 17.36 15.13
N ALA A 208 -17.65 16.55 15.19
CA ALA A 208 -18.70 16.67 16.21
C ALA A 208 -18.18 16.42 17.64
N VAL A 209 -17.25 15.48 17.83
CA VAL A 209 -16.74 15.10 19.16
C VAL A 209 -15.41 15.77 19.53
N ALA A 210 -14.83 16.60 18.66
CA ALA A 210 -13.49 17.18 18.84
C ALA A 210 -13.36 17.97 20.16
N SER A 211 -14.41 18.70 20.55
CA SER A 211 -14.40 19.49 21.78
C SER A 211 -14.35 18.63 23.05
N GLU A 212 -14.90 17.41 23.02
CA GLU A 212 -14.87 16.48 24.16
C GLU A 212 -13.46 15.98 24.43
N PHE A 213 -12.71 15.64 23.36
CA PHE A 213 -11.30 15.28 23.46
C PHE A 213 -10.44 16.43 24.00
N GLY A 214 -10.66 17.65 23.51
CA GLY A 214 -9.97 18.85 24.00
C GLY A 214 -10.17 19.06 25.51
N ARG A 215 -11.42 18.91 26.01
CA ARG A 215 -11.72 18.99 27.45
C ARG A 215 -11.06 17.86 28.27
N ALA A 216 -10.86 16.69 27.67
CA ALA A 216 -10.16 15.57 28.28
C ALA A 216 -8.62 15.70 28.22
N GLY A 217 -8.08 16.80 27.70
CA GLY A 217 -6.63 17.00 27.54
C GLY A 217 -6.01 16.18 26.40
N VAL A 218 -6.83 15.72 25.45
CA VAL A 218 -6.40 14.95 24.27
C VAL A 218 -6.46 15.84 23.04
N GLN A 219 -5.36 15.89 22.30
CA GLN A 219 -5.27 16.62 21.03
C GLN A 219 -5.50 15.68 19.84
N ILE A 220 -6.02 16.19 18.73
CA ILE A 220 -6.38 15.38 17.56
C ILE A 220 -5.56 15.79 16.35
N LEU A 221 -4.99 14.81 15.66
CA LEU A 221 -4.47 14.94 14.30
C LEU A 221 -5.41 14.19 13.34
N HIS A 222 -6.19 14.94 12.57
CA HIS A 222 -7.23 14.40 11.70
C HIS A 222 -6.80 14.45 10.24
N ILE A 223 -6.62 13.27 9.64
CA ILE A 223 -6.25 13.07 8.24
C ILE A 223 -7.53 12.74 7.44
N THR A 224 -8.08 13.73 6.76
CA THR A 224 -9.44 13.69 6.19
C THR A 224 -9.56 12.94 4.86
N GLY A 225 -8.45 12.72 4.17
CA GLY A 225 -8.36 12.13 2.83
C GLY A 225 -8.36 13.15 1.70
N ARG A 226 -7.74 12.79 0.56
CA ARG A 226 -7.59 13.68 -0.60
C ARG A 226 -8.94 14.21 -1.11
N GLY A 227 -9.00 15.52 -1.37
CA GLY A 227 -10.18 16.24 -1.83
C GLY A 227 -11.25 16.46 -0.76
N ARG A 228 -10.96 16.23 0.54
CA ARG A 228 -11.92 16.43 1.63
C ARG A 228 -11.45 17.48 2.62
N SER A 229 -12.19 18.59 2.68
CA SER A 229 -12.10 19.56 3.75
C SER A 229 -13.12 19.25 4.84
N VAL A 230 -12.78 19.60 6.08
CA VAL A 230 -13.74 19.64 7.19
C VAL A 230 -13.79 21.06 7.71
N SER A 231 -15.00 21.61 7.80
CA SER A 231 -15.24 22.90 8.44
C SER A 231 -15.55 22.64 9.90
N ILE A 232 -14.75 23.20 10.79
CA ILE A 232 -15.05 23.16 12.22
C ILE A 232 -15.80 24.44 12.51
N THR A 233 -17.08 24.33 12.88
CA THR A 233 -17.82 25.49 13.37
C THR A 233 -17.32 25.78 14.78
N SER A 234 -16.31 26.63 14.88
CA SER A 234 -16.03 27.38 16.10
C SER A 234 -17.33 28.10 16.48
N GLY A 235 -17.76 28.01 17.74
CA GLY A 235 -18.89 28.83 18.21
C GLY A 235 -18.66 30.29 17.81
N SER A 236 -19.61 30.82 17.03
CA SER A 236 -19.83 32.21 16.60
C SER A 236 -18.78 33.26 17.02
N VAL A 237 -17.97 33.74 16.08
CA VAL A 237 -17.67 35.18 15.90
C VAL A 237 -17.41 35.46 14.41
N ASP A 238 -18.02 36.56 13.95
CA ASP A 238 -17.98 37.25 12.66
C ASP A 238 -16.76 37.03 11.74
N THR A 239 -17.03 36.73 10.46
CA THR A 239 -16.02 36.60 9.40
C THR A 239 -15.86 37.91 8.63
N GLY A 240 -14.68 38.53 8.75
CA GLY A 240 -14.15 39.49 7.79
C GLY A 240 -13.37 38.77 6.68
N ASP A 241 -13.69 39.14 5.44
CA ASP A 241 -13.25 38.57 4.16
C ASP A 241 -11.73 38.79 3.88
N ALA A 242 -11.01 37.78 3.37
CA ALA A 242 -9.76 37.98 2.61
C ALA A 242 -9.25 36.72 1.88
N THR A 243 -8.82 36.96 0.65
CA THR A 243 -8.42 36.06 -0.45
C THR A 243 -7.00 35.48 -0.40
N SER A 244 -6.90 34.21 -0.82
CA SER A 244 -5.88 33.56 -1.70
C SER A 244 -4.36 33.52 -1.39
N ASN A 245 -3.81 32.33 -1.63
CA ASN A 245 -2.44 31.91 -2.00
C ASN A 245 -1.39 31.63 -0.89
N ALA A 246 -1.24 30.35 -0.53
CA ALA A 246 0.04 29.66 -0.33
C ALA A 246 -0.20 28.14 -0.16
N GLY A 247 0.72 27.31 -0.64
CA GLY A 247 0.72 25.84 -0.50
C GLY A 247 1.08 25.38 0.91
N ASP A 248 0.30 25.82 1.89
CA ASP A 248 0.48 25.56 3.31
C ASP A 248 -0.66 24.72 3.86
N ALA A 249 -0.36 23.88 4.84
CA ALA A 249 -1.37 23.22 5.65
C ALA A 249 -2.38 24.28 6.12
N THR A 250 -3.65 24.15 5.71
CA THR A 250 -4.74 25.03 6.15
C THR A 250 -4.94 24.82 7.66
N SER A 251 -4.21 25.60 8.44
CA SER A 251 -4.19 25.56 9.90
C SER A 251 -5.44 26.25 10.45
N ASN A 252 -6.57 25.55 10.38
CA ASN A 252 -7.72 25.92 11.20
C ASN A 252 -7.41 25.51 12.65
N SER A 253 -6.73 26.40 13.40
CA SER A 253 -6.46 26.21 14.81
C SER A 253 -7.70 26.50 15.63
N VAL A 254 -8.42 25.45 16.01
CA VAL A 254 -9.42 25.53 17.08
C VAL A 254 -8.68 25.44 18.40
N GLU A 255 -9.03 26.33 19.34
CA GLU A 255 -8.63 26.22 20.74
C GLU A 255 -8.92 24.79 21.24
N GLY A 256 -7.87 24.04 21.59
CA GLY A 256 -8.00 22.64 22.04
C GLY A 256 -7.20 21.59 21.26
N GLY A 257 -6.18 21.97 20.48
CA GLY A 257 -5.24 20.98 19.93
C GLY A 257 -5.80 20.13 18.80
N TYR A 258 -6.75 20.66 18.02
CA TYR A 258 -7.25 20.00 16.82
C TYR A 258 -6.46 20.46 15.59
N ARG A 259 -5.88 19.52 14.85
CA ARG A 259 -5.12 19.74 13.61
C ARG A 259 -5.70 18.90 12.48
N VAL A 260 -5.89 19.51 11.33
CA VAL A 260 -6.44 18.86 10.13
C VAL A 260 -5.35 18.79 9.07
N LEU A 261 -5.25 17.62 8.44
CA LEU A 261 -4.44 17.39 7.25
C LEU A 261 -5.32 16.72 6.21
N GLU A 262 -5.20 17.13 4.95
CA GLU A 262 -5.90 16.45 3.87
C GLU A 262 -5.31 15.06 3.62
N TYR A 263 -3.97 14.98 3.55
CA TYR A 263 -3.25 13.74 3.38
C TYR A 263 -1.79 13.89 3.81
N CYS A 264 -1.18 12.80 4.30
CA CYS A 264 0.22 12.81 4.74
C CYS A 264 1.13 12.29 3.62
N ASP A 265 1.34 13.11 2.58
CA ASP A 265 2.24 12.75 1.45
C ASP A 265 3.73 12.81 1.81
N ARG A 266 4.09 13.45 2.94
CA ARG A 266 5.46 13.55 3.45
C ARG A 266 5.52 13.09 4.90
N MET A 267 5.95 11.85 5.13
CA MET A 267 6.68 11.52 6.35
C MET A 267 8.13 11.92 6.07
N ARG A 268 8.52 13.13 6.47
CA ARG A 268 9.93 13.52 6.51
C ARG A 268 10.59 12.88 7.72
#